data_AF-A0A3M1ENV0-F1
#
_entry.id   AF-A0A3M1ENV0-F1
#
_cell.length_a   1.000
_cell.length_b   1.000
_cell.length_c   1.000
_cell.angle_alpha   90.00
_cell.angle_beta   90.00
_cell.angle_gamma   90.00
#
_symmetry.space_group_name_H-M   'P 1'
#
loop_
_entity.id
_entity.type
_entity.pdbx_description
1 polymer ?
#
loop_
_entity_poly.entity_id
_entity_poly.type
_entity_poly.pdbx_seq_one_letter_code
_entity_poly.pdbx_strand_id
1 'polypeptide(L)' 'VWNILGEAISGPMQGKKLTPVVHGNHFWFAWAAFNPETAIFCQERS' A
#
# COMPACT_ATOMS: atom_id res chain seq x y z
N VAL A 1 -14.79 -12.42 7.58
CA VAL A 1 -13.72 -11.61 8.24
C VAL A 1 -12.38 -12.03 7.66
N TRP A 2 -11.44 -11.08 7.52
CA TRP A 2 -10.11 -11.31 6.94
C TRP A 2 -9.01 -10.97 7.96
N ASN A 3 -7.92 -11.73 7.99
CA ASN A 3 -6.74 -11.40 8.79
C ASN A 3 -5.80 -10.44 8.03
N ILE A 4 -4.78 -9.91 8.70
CA ILE A 4 -3.80 -8.97 8.10
C ILE A 4 -2.96 -9.60 7.00
N LEU A 5 -2.92 -10.93 6.92
CA LEU A 5 -2.23 -11.69 5.89
C LEU A 5 -3.11 -11.92 4.63
N GLY A 6 -4.33 -11.38 4.63
CA GLY A 6 -5.28 -11.51 3.53
C GLY A 6 -5.97 -12.88 3.46
N GLU A 7 -6.05 -13.61 4.59
CA GLU A 7 -6.75 -14.90 4.66
C GLU A 7 -8.15 -14.72 5.24
N ALA A 8 -9.15 -15.31 4.57
CA ALA A 8 -10.52 -15.30 5.05
C ALA A 8 -10.67 -16.29 6.21
N ILE A 9 -10.83 -15.75 7.42
CA ILE A 9 -11.02 -16.54 8.64
C ILE A 9 -12.50 -16.90 8.88
N SER A 10 -13.44 -16.22 8.22
CA SER A 10 -14.87 -16.52 8.34
C SER A 10 -15.68 -16.02 7.14
N GLY A 11 -16.81 -16.70 6.88
CA GLY A 11 -17.72 -16.41 5.78
C GLY A 11 -17.59 -17.40 4.62
N PRO A 12 -18.35 -17.23 3.53
CA PRO A 12 -18.37 -18.16 2.39
C PRO A 12 -17.04 -18.29 1.64
N MET A 13 -16.08 -17.40 1.93
CA MET A 13 -14.74 -17.43 1.36
C MET A 13 -13.69 -17.98 2.32
N GLN A 14 -14.08 -18.58 3.46
CA GLN A 14 -13.16 -19.11 4.47
C GLN A 14 -12.14 -20.07 3.84
N GLY A 15 -10.86 -19.84 4.13
CA GLY A 15 -9.74 -20.58 3.53
C GLY A 15 -9.21 -20.02 2.20
N LYS A 16 -9.84 -18.99 1.61
CA LYS A 16 -9.26 -18.26 0.47
C LYS A 16 -8.25 -17.22 0.94
N LYS A 17 -7.19 -17.05 0.14
CA LYS A 17 -6.14 -16.04 0.33
C LYS A 17 -6.24 -14.99 -0.77
N LEU A 18 -6.23 -13.72 -0.40
CA LEU A 18 -6.19 -12.61 -1.35
C LEU A 18 -4.81 -12.57 -2.03
N THR A 19 -4.79 -12.23 -3.32
CA THR A 19 -3.54 -12.00 -4.03
C THR A 19 -2.90 -10.71 -3.48
N PRO A 20 -1.70 -10.77 -2.88
CA PRO A 20 -1.04 -9.59 -2.37
C PRO A 20 -0.71 -8.65 -3.54
N VAL A 21 -1.20 -7.42 -3.47
CA VAL A 21 -0.78 -6.36 -4.38
C VAL A 21 0.62 -5.95 -3.99
N VAL A 22 1.57 -5.89 -4.93
CA VAL A 22 2.93 -5.43 -4.66
C VAL A 22 2.84 -3.97 -4.23
N HIS A 23 3.18 -3.71 -2.97
CA HIS A 23 3.21 -2.39 -2.38
C HIS A 23 4.66 -2.14 -1.97
N GLY A 24 5.28 -1.20 -2.65
CA GLY A 24 6.60 -0.74 -2.29
C GLY A 24 6.49 0.24 -1.12
N ASN A 25 6.94 -0.18 0.06
CA ASN A 25 7.26 0.77 1.14
C ASN A 25 8.54 1.51 0.75
N HIS A 26 8.44 2.38 -0.24
CA HIS A 26 9.54 3.22 -0.66
C HIS A 26 9.58 4.43 0.27
N PHE A 27 10.70 4.62 0.94
CA PHE A 27 10.97 5.92 1.53
C PHE A 27 10.84 6.99 0.44
N TRP A 28 10.27 8.13 0.81
CA TRP A 28 10.05 9.25 -0.11
C TRP A 28 11.31 9.63 -0.90
N PHE A 29 12.50 9.59 -0.28
CA PHE A 29 13.77 9.89 -0.95
C PHE A 29 14.12 8.89 -2.07
N ALA A 30 13.73 7.62 -1.93
CA ALA A 30 13.95 6.62 -2.98
C ALA A 30 13.00 6.88 -4.16
N TRP A 31 11.75 7.24 -3.89
CA TRP A 31 10.80 7.64 -4.93
C TRP A 31 11.26 8.88 -5.71
N ALA A 32 11.76 9.91 -5.02
CA ALA A 32 12.27 11.14 -5.64
C ALA A 32 13.46 10.90 -6.59
N ALA A 33 14.32 9.91 -6.29
CA ALA A 33 15.45 9.57 -7.17
C ALA A 33 15.01 8.87 -8.48
N PHE A 34 13.92 8.09 -8.45
CA PHE A 34 13.42 7.36 -9.62
C PHE A 34 12.31 8.09 -10.38
N ASN A 35 11.60 9.02 -9.75
CA ASN A 35 10.50 9.79 -10.36
C ASN A 35 10.68 11.28 -10.07
N PRO A 36 11.69 11.92 -10.70
CA PRO A 36 12.04 13.32 -10.43
C PRO A 36 10.93 14.32 -10.80
N GLU A 37 9.98 13.92 -11.65
CA GLU A 37 8.83 14.75 -12.05
C GLU A 37 7.67 14.72 -11.04
N THR A 38 7.81 13.98 -9.93
CA THR A 38 6.76 13.92 -8.91
C THR A 38 6.64 15.27 -8.19
N ALA A 39 5.49 15.93 -8.37
CA ALA A 39 5.21 17.18 -7.68
C ALA A 39 5.05 16.97 -6.17
N ILE A 40 5.82 17.73 -5.38
CA ILE A 40 5.71 17.76 -3.91
C ILE A 40 4.68 18.81 -3.53
N PHE A 41 3.52 18.38 -3.05
CA PHE A 41 2.55 19.30 -2.47
C PHE A 41 2.94 19.62 -1.03
N CYS A 42 3.56 20.79 -0.82
CA CYS A 42 3.74 21.35 0.51
C CYS A 42 2.56 22.30 0.77
N GLN A 43 1.66 21.93 1.68
CA GLN A 43 0.58 22.82 2.07
C GLN A 43 1.09 23.80 3.13
N GLU A 44 1.30 25.05 2.72
CA GLU A 44 1.54 26.16 3.66
C GLU A 44 0.29 26.37 4.52
N ARG A 45 0.44 26.25 5.84
CA ARG A 45 -0.57 26.74 6.78
C ARG A 45 -0.31 28.22 7.01
N SER A 46 -1.32 29.04 6.70
CA SER A 46 -1.39 30.44 7.11
C SER A 46 -1.46 30.60 8.63
#